data_AF-A0A2G9LLI6-F1
#
_entry.id   AF-A0A2G9LLI6-F1
#
_cell.length_a   1.000
_cell.length_b   1.000
_cell.length_c   1.000
_cell.angle_alpha   90.00
_cell.angle_beta   90.00
_cell.angle_gamma   90.00
#
_symmetry.space_group_name_H-M   'P 1'
#
loop_
_entity.id
_entity.type
_entity.pdbx_description
1 polymer ?
#
loop_
_entity_poly.entity_id
_entity_poly.type
_entity_poly.pdbx_seq_one_letter_code
_entity_poly.pdbx_strand_id
1 'polypeptide(L)'
;MVKICFIGDALTASGLNLVGIKDTHIATEENINEIFEKEMQKEIIVIPTTLYQLIKEKVKKLPPTSIVVELPDANGVGKDVVKRMFENAIGRSINVK
;
A
#
# COMPACT_ATOMS: atom_id res chain seq x y z
N MET A 1 20.05 -0.39 -6.61
CA MET A 1 19.33 -1.55 -6.02
C MET A 1 18.03 -0.98 -5.48
N VAL A 2 16.88 -1.45 -5.96
CA VAL A 2 15.58 -0.83 -5.64
C VAL A 2 15.28 -1.01 -4.16
N LYS A 3 14.96 0.07 -3.45
CA LYS A 3 14.57 0.01 -2.03
C LYS A 3 13.04 -0.11 -1.92
N ILE A 4 12.60 -1.29 -1.48
CA ILE A 4 11.19 -1.63 -1.27
C ILE A 4 10.88 -1.60 0.22
N CYS A 5 9.82 -0.90 0.61
CA CYS A 5 9.32 -0.86 1.98
C CYS A 5 7.90 -1.42 2.02
N PHE A 6 7.60 -2.24 3.03
CA PHE A 6 6.28 -2.76 3.32
C PHE A 6 5.76 -2.13 4.60
N ILE A 7 4.55 -1.61 4.55
CA ILE A 7 3.84 -1.07 5.70
C ILE A 7 2.58 -1.91 5.85
N GLY A 8 2.33 -2.51 7.00
CA GLY A 8 1.15 -3.36 7.18
C GLY A 8 0.74 -3.50 8.64
N ASP A 9 -0.39 -4.16 8.88
CA ASP A 9 -0.80 -4.53 10.23
C ASP A 9 0.21 -5.52 10.85
N ALA A 10 0.09 -5.73 12.17
CA ALA A 10 1.02 -6.57 12.91
C ALA A 10 1.11 -8.02 12.38
N LEU A 11 0.01 -8.59 11.90
CA LEU A 11 -0.04 -9.96 11.39
C LEU A 11 0.67 -10.05 10.04
N THR A 12 0.30 -9.18 9.10
CA THR A 12 0.88 -9.11 7.75
C THR A 12 2.39 -8.81 7.82
N ALA A 13 2.78 -7.81 8.61
CA ALA A 13 4.17 -7.42 8.79
C ALA A 13 5.01 -8.54 9.42
N SER A 14 4.47 -9.26 10.40
CA SER A 14 5.14 -10.42 10.99
C SER A 14 5.34 -11.53 9.96
N GLY A 15 4.33 -11.81 9.12
CA GLY A 15 4.44 -12.79 8.04
C GLY A 15 5.53 -12.44 7.02
N LEU A 16 5.59 -11.17 6.60
CA LEU A 16 6.61 -10.68 5.66
C LEU A 16 8.03 -10.78 6.24
N ASN A 17 8.20 -10.46 7.52
CA ASN A 17 9.47 -10.61 8.22
C ASN A 17 9.92 -12.08 8.28
N LEU A 18 8.99 -13.01 8.52
CA LEU A 18 9.29 -14.46 8.56
C LEU A 18 9.81 -14.99 7.22
N VAL A 19 9.34 -14.44 6.10
CA VAL A 19 9.82 -14.81 4.75
C VAL A 19 11.05 -14.00 4.30
N GLY A 20 11.65 -13.23 5.20
CA GLY A 20 12.93 -12.54 4.97
C GLY A 20 12.82 -11.12 4.41
N ILE A 21 11.62 -10.54 4.34
CA ILE A 21 11.41 -9.15 3.92
C ILE A 21 11.63 -8.25 5.14
N LYS A 22 12.85 -7.74 5.29
CA LYS A 22 13.31 -7.01 6.48
C LYS A 22 12.84 -5.56 6.59
N ASP A 23 12.53 -4.92 5.46
CA ASP A 23 12.12 -3.52 5.41
C ASP A 23 10.59 -3.44 5.55
N THR A 24 10.11 -3.92 6.69
CA THR A 24 8.69 -4.10 7.00
C THR A 24 8.34 -3.39 8.29
N HIS A 25 7.31 -2.55 8.25
CA HIS A 25 6.88 -1.70 9.35
C HIS A 25 5.45 -2.05 9.77
N ILE A 26 5.24 -2.18 11.08
CA ILE A 26 3.91 -2.36 11.66
C ILE A 26 3.26 -0.99 11.80
N ALA A 27 2.12 -0.80 11.13
CA ALA A 27 1.35 0.44 11.18
C ALA A 27 -0.07 0.23 11.68
N THR A 28 -0.56 1.26 12.37
CA THR A 28 -1.95 1.46 12.82
C THR A 28 -2.45 2.78 12.25
N GLU A 29 -3.75 3.05 12.39
CA GLU A 29 -4.33 4.32 11.96
C GLU A 29 -3.67 5.54 12.61
N GLU A 30 -3.17 5.38 13.84
CA GLU A 30 -2.57 6.44 14.66
C GLU A 30 -1.16 6.80 14.21
N ASN A 31 -0.36 5.80 13.78
CA ASN A 31 1.07 5.98 13.52
C ASN A 31 1.44 5.96 12.02
N ILE A 32 0.48 5.62 11.14
CA ILE A 32 0.77 5.44 9.71
C ILE A 32 1.38 6.68 9.07
N ASN A 33 0.96 7.87 9.51
CA ASN A 33 1.46 9.13 8.99
C ASN A 33 2.95 9.32 9.27
N GLU A 34 3.39 8.98 10.48
CA GLU A 34 4.79 9.10 10.88
C GLU A 34 5.66 8.07 10.15
N ILE A 35 5.18 6.83 10.06
CA ILE A 35 5.89 5.75 9.35
C ILE A 35 6.04 6.11 7.87
N PHE A 36 4.96 6.54 7.22
CA PHE A 36 5.00 6.91 5.81
C PHE A 36 5.96 8.07 5.53
N GLU A 37 6.00 9.10 6.40
CA GLU A 37 6.94 10.21 6.25
C GLU A 37 8.40 9.80 6.40
N LYS A 38 8.71 8.83 7.27
CA LYS A 38 10.07 8.28 7.39
C LYS A 38 10.48 7.49 6.15
N GLU A 39 9.53 6.78 5.55
CA GLU A 39 9.76 5.87 4.44
C GLU A 39 9.48 6.48 3.06
N MET A 40 9.10 7.76 2.98
CA MET A 40 8.72 8.44 1.72
C MET A 40 9.83 8.51 0.67
N GLN A 41 11.09 8.28 1.08
CA GLN A 41 12.25 8.26 0.18
C GLN A 41 12.46 6.91 -0.52
N LYS A 42 11.65 5.90 -0.20
CA LYS A 42 11.72 4.59 -0.85
C LYS A 42 11.14 4.66 -2.25
N GLU A 43 11.70 3.85 -3.15
CA GLU A 43 11.26 3.79 -4.54
C GLU A 43 9.94 3.04 -4.67
N ILE A 44 9.72 2.03 -3.83
CA ILE A 44 8.48 1.25 -3.79
C ILE A 44 7.99 1.17 -2.35
N ILE A 45 6.74 1.58 -2.13
CA ILE A 45 6.05 1.47 -0.84
C ILE A 45 4.80 0.61 -1.05
N VAL A 46 4.72 -0.49 -0.32
CA VAL A 46 3.57 -1.40 -0.36
C VAL A 46 2.75 -1.21 0.91
N ILE A 47 1.45 -0.96 0.77
CA ILE A 47 0.59 -0.62 1.90
C ILE A 47 -0.84 -1.18 1.73
N PRO A 48 -1.47 -1.75 2.78
CA PRO A 48 -2.86 -2.17 2.76
C PRO A 48 -3.83 -1.03 2.45
N THR A 49 -4.96 -1.34 1.80
CA THR A 49 -5.99 -0.39 1.39
C THR A 49 -6.47 0.45 2.57
N THR A 50 -6.77 -0.14 3.72
CA THR A 50 -7.23 0.60 4.91
C THR A 50 -6.27 1.72 5.30
N LEU A 51 -4.99 1.40 5.44
CA LEU A 51 -3.94 2.36 5.81
C LEU A 51 -3.64 3.36 4.68
N TYR A 52 -3.71 2.92 3.42
CA TYR A 52 -3.53 3.77 2.25
C TYR A 52 -4.52 4.93 2.21
N GLN A 53 -5.80 4.69 2.52
CA GLN A 53 -6.82 5.74 2.48
C GLN A 53 -6.49 6.90 3.44
N LEU A 54 -5.79 6.63 4.54
CA LEU A 54 -5.40 7.64 5.54
C LEU A 54 -4.27 8.55 5.06
N ILE A 55 -3.45 8.09 4.11
CA ILE A 55 -2.26 8.82 3.62
C ILE A 55 -2.35 9.20 2.13
N LYS A 56 -3.47 8.93 1.46
CA LYS A 56 -3.65 9.12 0.02
C LYS A 56 -3.25 10.50 -0.48
N GLU A 57 -3.57 11.56 0.27
CA GLU A 57 -3.19 12.93 -0.10
C GLU A 57 -1.69 13.21 0.03
N LYS A 58 -0.97 12.49 0.90
CA LYS A 58 0.49 12.56 1.01
C LYS A 58 1.15 11.78 -0.12
N VAL A 59 0.58 10.63 -0.50
CA VAL A 59 1.06 9.83 -1.64
C VAL A 59 1.06 10.64 -2.94
N LYS A 60 0.04 11.48 -3.18
CA LYS A 60 -0.01 12.37 -4.36
C LYS A 60 1.14 13.38 -4.44
N LYS A 61 1.83 13.65 -3.33
CA LYS A 61 2.95 14.60 -3.25
C LYS A 61 4.31 13.92 -3.45
N LEU A 62 4.35 12.60 -3.61
CA LEU A 62 5.57 11.87 -3.89
C LEU A 62 6.12 12.23 -5.29
N PRO A 63 7.44 12.12 -5.51
CA PRO A 63 8.02 12.32 -6.81
C PRO A 63 7.46 11.28 -7.81
N PRO A 64 7.40 11.60 -9.13
CA PRO A 64 6.88 10.69 -10.15
C PRO A 64 7.61 9.34 -10.26
N THR A 65 8.80 9.26 -9.68
CA THR A 65 9.65 8.06 -9.64
C THR A 65 9.27 7.11 -8.50
N SER A 66 8.43 7.51 -7.55
CA SER A 66 7.98 6.67 -6.44
C SER A 66 6.75 5.87 -6.84
N ILE A 67 6.75 4.58 -6.52
CA ILE A 67 5.65 3.65 -6.76
C ILE A 67 5.00 3.33 -5.41
N VAL A 68 3.69 3.57 -5.29
CA VAL A 68 2.92 3.12 -4.13
C VAL A 68 1.95 2.05 -4.58
N VAL A 69 2.08 0.86 -4.00
CA VAL A 69 1.24 -0.30 -4.29
C VAL A 69 0.23 -0.47 -3.17
N GLU A 70 -1.04 -0.28 -3.51
CA GLU A 70 -2.16 -0.57 -2.63
C GLU A 70 -2.47 -2.08 -2.66
N LEU A 71 -2.43 -2.74 -1.49
CA LEU A 71 -2.78 -4.14 -1.33
C LEU A 71 -4.14 -4.31 -0.66
N PRO A 72 -4.94 -5.31 -1.08
CA PRO A 72 -6.16 -5.64 -0.35
C PRO A 72 -5.83 -6.15 1.06
N ASP A 73 -6.62 -5.71 2.02
CA ASP A 73 -6.55 -6.19 3.40
C ASP A 73 -7.03 -7.65 3.51
N ALA A 74 -6.60 -8.34 4.57
CA ALA A 74 -7.03 -9.71 4.86
C ALA A 74 -8.55 -9.86 4.95
N ASN A 75 -9.25 -8.80 5.38
CA ASN A 75 -10.72 -8.74 5.47
C ASN A 75 -11.42 -8.53 4.12
N GLY A 76 -10.68 -8.49 3.01
CA GLY A 76 -11.23 -8.31 1.67
C GLY A 76 -11.49 -6.86 1.25
N VAL A 77 -11.21 -5.90 2.13
CA VAL A 77 -11.17 -4.47 1.79
C VAL A 77 -10.09 -4.27 0.73
N GLY A 78 -10.42 -3.58 -0.36
CA GLY A 78 -9.47 -3.36 -1.46
C GLY A 78 -9.52 -4.39 -2.60
N LYS A 79 -10.28 -5.49 -2.47
CA LYS A 79 -10.45 -6.45 -3.59
C LYS A 79 -11.04 -5.80 -4.85
N ASP A 80 -11.90 -4.80 -4.66
CA ASP A 80 -12.49 -4.02 -5.76
C ASP A 80 -11.56 -2.90 -6.29
N VAL A 81 -10.35 -2.71 -5.77
CA VAL A 81 -9.43 -1.65 -6.25
C VAL A 81 -9.00 -1.94 -7.67
N VAL A 82 -8.65 -3.18 -7.97
CA VAL A 82 -8.31 -3.61 -9.35
C VAL A 82 -9.51 -3.41 -10.28
N LYS A 83 -10.71 -3.81 -9.84
CA LYS A 83 -11.95 -3.62 -10.60
C LYS A 83 -12.25 -2.14 -10.86
N ARG A 84 -12.11 -1.28 -9.84
CA ARG A 84 -12.28 0.17 -9.95
C ARG A 84 -11.22 0.82 -10.82
N MET A 85 -9.98 0.33 -10.83
CA MET A 85 -8.95 0.80 -11.76
C MET A 85 -9.36 0.55 -13.22
N PHE A 86 -9.87 -0.65 -13.53
CA PHE A 86 -10.39 -0.95 -14.87
C PHE A 86 -11.60 -0.07 -15.22
N GLU A 87 -12.53 0.11 -14.28
CA GLU A 87 -13.69 0.99 -14.46
C GLU A 87 -13.29 2.44 -14.74
N ASN A 88 -12.34 2.98 -13.97
CA ASN A 88 -11.86 4.35 -14.15
C ASN A 88 -11.10 4.56 -15.46
N ALA A 89 -10.34 3.54 -15.91
CA ALA A 89 -9.59 3.62 -17.17
C ALA A 89 -10.46 3.46 -18.41
N ILE A 90 -11.53 2.65 -18.34
CA ILE A 90 -12.33 2.22 -19.50
C ILE A 90 -13.72 2.89 -19.52
N GLY A 91 -14.16 3.45 -18.39
CA GLY A 91 -15.47 4.10 -18.21
C GLY A 91 -16.64 3.13 -18.04
N ARG A 92 -16.38 1.84 -17.76
CA ARG A 92 -17.41 0.79 -17.67
C ARG A 92 -16.93 -0.39 -16.81
N SER A 93 -17.88 -1.03 -16.12
CA SER A 93 -17.61 -2.21 -15.29
C SER A 93 -17.31 -3.43 -16.14
N ILE A 94 -16.18 -4.09 -15.86
CA ILE A 94 -15.79 -5.35 -16.48
C ILE A 94 -15.80 -6.41 -15.38
N ASN A 95 -16.61 -7.46 -15.56
CA ASN A 95 -16.51 -8.66 -14.74
C ASN A 95 -15.37 -9.51 -15.29
N VAL A 96 -14.23 -9.48 -14.61
CA VAL A 96 -13.14 -10.42 -14.87
C VAL A 96 -13.55 -11.76 -14.28
N LYS A 97 -13.67 -12.79 -15.13
CA LYS A 97 -13.97 -14.17 -14.75
C LYS A 97 -12.74 -14.88 -14.19
#